data_AF-A0A0B0ELB3-F1
#
_entry.id   AF-A0A0B0ELB3-F1
#
_cell.length_a   1.000
_cell.length_b   1.000
_cell.length_c   1.000
_cell.angle_alpha   90.00
_cell.angle_beta   90.00
_cell.angle_gamma   90.00
#
_symmetry.space_group_name_H-M   'P 1'
#
loop_
_entity.id
_entity.type
_entity.pdbx_description
1 polymer ?
#
loop_
_entity_poly.entity_id
_entity_poly.type
_entity_poly.pdbx_seq_one_letter_code
_entity_poly.pdbx_strand_id
1 'polypeptide(L)'
;MTINFGPQDTDGDGIPDYWEIDKFGVLTTANNTTDYDSDGLIDKDEYANKTDPKNSDSDNDDKTDGWEVANGFDPLDDILTIIVNGNGTVTSTDSRINCRSNCNDLYDEDTEVSWTAIADSGGS
;
A
#
# COMPACT_ATOMS: atom_id res chain seq x y z
N MET A 1 -24.80 -0.91 34.18
CA MET A 1 -24.17 -1.98 33.41
C MET A 1 -24.06 -1.48 31.99
N THR A 2 -22.89 -0.96 31.60
CA THR A 2 -22.63 -0.59 30.21
C THR A 2 -22.27 -1.87 29.48
N ILE A 3 -23.20 -2.39 28.67
CA ILE A 3 -22.91 -3.48 27.75
C ILE A 3 -22.08 -2.88 26.63
N ASN A 4 -20.80 -3.23 26.60
CA ASN A 4 -19.88 -2.92 25.53
C ASN A 4 -20.22 -3.86 24.37
N PHE A 5 -21.19 -3.48 23.55
CA PHE A 5 -21.35 -4.13 22.25
C PHE A 5 -20.19 -3.61 21.41
N GLY A 6 -19.22 -4.49 21.12
CA GLY A 6 -18.26 -4.21 20.05
C GLY A 6 -18.98 -3.95 18.72
N PRO A 7 -18.24 -3.59 17.66
CA PRO A 7 -18.82 -3.52 16.33
C PRO A 7 -19.60 -4.81 16.04
N GLN A 8 -20.81 -4.66 15.48
CA GLN A 8 -21.67 -5.80 15.17
C GLN A 8 -20.96 -6.66 14.11
N ASP A 9 -20.85 -7.95 14.39
CA ASP A 9 -20.18 -8.99 13.59
C ASP A 9 -21.10 -10.22 13.68
N THR A 10 -21.97 -10.37 12.68
CA THR A 10 -23.08 -11.32 12.69
C THR A 10 -22.63 -12.74 12.34
N ASP A 11 -21.61 -12.88 11.50
CA ASP A 11 -21.09 -14.18 11.06
C ASP A 11 -19.84 -14.63 11.85
N GLY A 12 -19.25 -13.72 12.64
CA GLY A 12 -18.26 -14.00 13.68
C GLY A 12 -16.84 -14.20 13.15
N ASP A 13 -16.53 -13.63 11.99
CA ASP A 13 -15.22 -13.78 11.34
C ASP A 13 -14.18 -12.73 11.79
N GLY A 14 -14.65 -11.71 12.54
CA GLY A 14 -13.86 -10.60 13.04
C GLY A 14 -13.86 -9.36 12.14
N ILE A 15 -14.71 -9.30 11.13
CA ILE A 15 -14.99 -8.15 10.28
C ILE A 15 -16.37 -7.58 10.68
N PRO A 16 -16.52 -6.25 10.84
CA PRO A 16 -17.83 -5.70 11.19
C PRO A 16 -18.84 -5.72 10.03
N ASP A 17 -20.10 -6.02 10.35
CA ASP A 17 -21.23 -6.03 9.41
C ASP A 17 -21.31 -4.76 8.56
N TYR A 18 -21.06 -3.59 9.18
CA TYR A 18 -21.17 -2.32 8.48
C TYR A 18 -20.14 -2.18 7.35
N TRP A 19 -18.94 -2.72 7.54
CA TRP A 19 -17.88 -2.64 6.56
C TRP A 19 -18.13 -3.66 5.44
N GLU A 20 -18.55 -4.87 5.77
CA GLU A 20 -18.91 -5.88 4.77
C GLU A 20 -20.07 -5.43 3.87
N ILE A 21 -21.11 -4.83 4.46
CA ILE A 21 -22.25 -4.29 3.69
C ILE A 21 -21.82 -3.10 2.83
N ASP A 22 -20.95 -2.23 3.33
CA ASP A 22 -20.45 -1.08 2.57
C ASP A 22 -19.60 -1.52 1.36
N LYS A 23 -18.66 -2.43 1.58
CA LYS A 23 -17.74 -2.92 0.54
C LYS A 23 -18.40 -3.91 -0.41
N PHE A 24 -19.15 -4.89 0.10
CA PHE A 24 -19.65 -6.02 -0.69
C PHE A 24 -21.18 -6.13 -0.79
N GLY A 25 -21.92 -5.51 0.13
CA GLY A 25 -23.38 -5.59 0.20
C GLY A 25 -23.93 -6.89 0.79
N VAL A 26 -23.06 -7.80 1.25
CA VAL A 26 -23.40 -9.07 1.90
C VAL A 26 -22.36 -9.40 2.97
N LEU A 27 -22.77 -10.14 4.01
CA LEU A 27 -21.95 -10.51 5.19
C LEU A 27 -21.15 -11.82 5.03
N THR A 28 -20.80 -12.20 3.80
CA THR A 28 -20.18 -13.52 3.56
C THR A 28 -19.09 -13.50 2.49
N THR A 29 -18.86 -12.34 1.88
CA THR A 29 -17.85 -12.21 0.82
C THR A 29 -16.49 -12.03 1.43
N ALA A 30 -16.38 -11.10 2.38
CA ALA A 30 -15.17 -10.95 3.17
C ALA A 30 -15.18 -11.91 4.34
N ASN A 31 -13.99 -12.35 4.74
CA ASN A 31 -13.71 -13.05 5.98
C ASN A 31 -12.22 -13.02 6.32
N ASN A 32 -11.86 -13.68 7.42
CA ASN A 32 -10.49 -13.76 7.91
C ASN A 32 -9.53 -14.63 7.07
N THR A 33 -9.94 -15.09 5.88
CA THR A 33 -9.10 -15.85 4.95
C THR A 33 -9.26 -15.46 3.48
N THR A 34 -10.24 -14.62 3.14
CA THR A 34 -10.44 -14.15 1.77
C THR A 34 -9.54 -12.96 1.47
N ASP A 35 -9.17 -12.86 0.21
CA ASP A 35 -8.34 -11.83 -0.39
C ASP A 35 -9.01 -11.57 -1.75
N TYR A 36 -9.93 -10.60 -1.76
CA TYR A 36 -10.91 -10.46 -2.84
C TYR A 36 -10.27 -9.95 -4.14
N ASP A 37 -9.28 -9.07 -4.07
CA ASP A 37 -8.55 -8.56 -5.23
C ASP A 37 -7.24 -9.31 -5.52
N SER A 38 -6.85 -10.25 -4.65
CA SER A 38 -5.73 -11.18 -4.83
C SER A 38 -4.37 -10.48 -4.83
N ASP A 39 -4.23 -9.45 -4.01
CA ASP A 39 -3.01 -8.64 -3.88
C ASP A 39 -2.03 -9.16 -2.80
N GLY A 40 -2.51 -10.11 -1.97
CA GLY A 40 -1.77 -10.72 -0.87
C GLY A 40 -2.11 -10.18 0.52
N LEU A 41 -3.03 -9.22 0.65
CA LEU A 41 -3.62 -8.75 1.90
C LEU A 41 -5.04 -9.32 2.03
N ILE A 42 -5.32 -10.04 3.12
CA ILE A 42 -6.67 -10.58 3.33
C ILE A 42 -7.66 -9.48 3.71
N ASP A 43 -8.93 -9.61 3.33
CA ASP A 43 -9.99 -8.62 3.52
C ASP A 43 -10.11 -8.13 4.99
N LYS A 44 -9.81 -9.01 5.95
CA LYS A 44 -9.76 -8.64 7.37
C LYS A 44 -8.60 -7.69 7.70
N ASP A 45 -7.43 -7.94 7.14
CA ASP A 45 -6.26 -7.09 7.32
C ASP A 45 -6.44 -5.79 6.52
N GLU A 46 -7.15 -5.82 5.41
CA GLU A 46 -7.57 -4.61 4.69
C GLU A 46 -8.48 -3.72 5.52
N TYR A 47 -9.47 -4.31 6.22
CA TYR A 47 -10.27 -3.57 7.21
C TYR A 47 -9.39 -2.89 8.28
N ALA A 48 -8.33 -3.57 8.74
CA ALA A 48 -7.43 -3.04 9.76
C ALA A 48 -6.50 -1.92 9.23
N ASN A 49 -6.06 -2.03 7.98
CA ASN A 49 -5.20 -1.04 7.30
C ASN A 49 -6.00 0.07 6.60
N LYS A 50 -7.34 -0.04 6.55
CA LYS A 50 -8.28 0.90 5.91
C LYS A 50 -8.09 1.01 4.38
N THR A 51 -7.64 -0.07 3.76
CA THR A 51 -7.53 -0.19 2.30
C THR A 51 -8.87 -0.55 1.68
N ASP A 52 -8.94 -0.57 0.35
CA ASP A 52 -10.13 -0.99 -0.39
C ASP A 52 -10.02 -2.45 -0.86
N PRO A 53 -10.86 -3.38 -0.35
CA PRO A 53 -10.78 -4.82 -0.62
C PRO A 53 -11.23 -5.24 -2.03
N LYS A 54 -11.12 -4.32 -2.97
CA LYS A 54 -11.47 -4.47 -4.38
C LYS A 54 -10.42 -3.82 -5.27
N ASN A 55 -9.40 -3.23 -4.68
CA ASN A 55 -8.38 -2.47 -5.34
C ASN A 55 -7.03 -2.87 -4.73
N SER A 56 -6.26 -3.62 -5.52
CA SER A 56 -4.99 -4.18 -5.08
C SER A 56 -3.90 -3.15 -4.75
N ASP A 57 -4.18 -1.86 -4.87
CA ASP A 57 -3.25 -0.72 -4.78
C ASP A 57 -4.08 0.51 -4.38
N SER A 58 -4.28 0.68 -3.07
CA SER A 58 -5.27 1.61 -2.51
C SER A 58 -4.89 3.08 -2.68
N ASP A 59 -3.60 3.42 -2.69
CA ASP A 59 -3.08 4.76 -2.94
C ASP A 59 -2.70 5.02 -4.40
N ASN A 60 -2.61 3.99 -5.24
CA ASN A 60 -2.30 4.02 -6.67
C ASN A 60 -0.84 4.39 -6.97
N ASP A 61 0.10 3.88 -6.17
CA ASP A 61 1.55 4.14 -6.28
C ASP A 61 2.35 3.05 -7.04
N ASP A 62 1.64 2.09 -7.67
CA ASP A 62 2.17 0.88 -8.32
C ASP A 62 2.78 -0.16 -7.35
N LYS A 63 2.48 -0.09 -6.05
CA LYS A 63 2.68 -1.15 -5.05
C LYS A 63 1.33 -1.71 -4.66
N THR A 64 1.34 -2.98 -4.24
CA THR A 64 0.12 -3.58 -3.73
C THR A 64 0.05 -3.45 -2.23
N ASP A 65 -1.16 -3.27 -1.69
CA ASP A 65 -1.37 -3.11 -0.26
C ASP A 65 -0.72 -4.28 0.51
N GLY A 66 -0.85 -5.50 -0.01
CA GLY A 66 -0.22 -6.71 0.50
C GLY A 66 1.31 -6.70 0.44
N TRP A 67 1.92 -6.12 -0.59
CA TRP A 67 3.37 -5.96 -0.67
C TRP A 67 3.87 -4.93 0.36
N GLU A 68 3.15 -3.83 0.52
CA GLU A 68 3.51 -2.74 1.41
C GLU A 68 3.47 -3.19 2.87
N VAL A 69 2.37 -3.80 3.29
CA VAL A 69 2.23 -4.36 4.65
C VAL A 69 3.31 -5.42 4.92
N ALA A 70 3.63 -6.27 3.93
CA ALA A 70 4.68 -7.28 4.08
C ALA A 70 6.09 -6.69 4.22
N ASN A 71 6.32 -5.47 3.72
CA ASN A 71 7.59 -4.74 3.85
C ASN A 71 7.59 -3.69 4.98
N GLY A 72 6.46 -3.53 5.69
CA GLY A 72 6.31 -2.60 6.81
C GLY A 72 6.05 -1.15 6.38
N PHE A 73 5.53 -0.95 5.18
CA PHE A 73 4.99 0.32 4.70
C PHE A 73 3.50 0.46 5.06
N ASP A 74 2.98 1.68 5.00
CA ASP A 74 1.55 1.99 5.14
C ASP A 74 0.94 1.97 3.73
N PRO A 75 -0.07 1.13 3.43
CA PRO A 75 -0.66 0.99 2.09
C PRO A 75 -1.54 2.18 1.64
N LEU A 76 -1.39 3.31 2.32
CA LEU A 76 -2.07 4.56 2.02
C LEU A 76 -1.07 5.72 1.88
N ASP A 77 0.24 5.42 1.83
CA ASP A 77 1.32 6.38 1.71
C ASP A 77 2.10 6.16 0.39
N ASP A 78 2.03 7.13 -0.53
CA ASP A 78 2.68 7.05 -1.84
C ASP A 78 4.20 6.70 -1.78
N ILE A 79 4.60 5.55 -2.32
CA ILE A 79 6.00 5.12 -2.52
C ILE A 79 6.47 5.50 -3.92
N LEU A 80 7.27 6.55 -3.99
CA LEU A 80 7.86 6.97 -5.24
C LEU A 80 9.00 6.04 -5.69
N THR A 81 8.75 5.21 -6.69
CA THR A 81 9.76 4.32 -7.29
C THR A 81 10.41 4.93 -8.53
N ILE A 82 11.75 4.99 -8.56
CA ILE A 82 12.54 5.45 -9.70
C ILE A 82 13.21 4.27 -10.41
N ILE A 83 12.93 4.11 -11.71
CA ILE A 83 13.59 3.10 -12.55
C ILE A 83 14.68 3.77 -13.38
N VAL A 84 15.93 3.33 -13.20
CA VAL A 84 17.07 3.81 -13.98
C VAL A 84 17.37 2.84 -15.11
N ASN A 85 17.24 3.31 -16.36
CA ASN A 85 17.67 2.59 -17.54
C ASN A 85 19.10 3.02 -17.92
N GLY A 86 20.07 2.14 -17.70
CA GLY A 86 21.50 2.39 -17.90
C GLY A 86 22.29 2.40 -16.58
N ASN A 87 23.59 2.67 -16.66
CA ASN A 87 24.48 2.59 -15.48
C ASN A 87 24.62 3.93 -14.71
N GLY A 88 23.87 4.94 -15.13
CA GLY A 88 23.85 6.25 -14.47
C GLY A 88 23.27 6.20 -13.06
N THR A 89 23.25 7.35 -12.39
CA THR A 89 22.63 7.53 -11.07
C THR A 89 21.56 8.60 -11.17
N VAL A 90 20.46 8.38 -10.46
CA VAL A 90 19.47 9.40 -10.15
C VAL A 90 19.45 9.60 -8.65
N THR A 91 19.66 10.82 -8.18
CA THR A 91 19.56 11.19 -6.76
C THR A 91 18.52 12.28 -6.54
N SER A 92 17.76 12.21 -5.46
CA SER A 92 16.90 13.30 -5.02
C SER A 92 17.68 14.34 -4.21
N THR A 93 17.22 15.60 -4.20
CA THR A 93 17.88 16.69 -3.44
C THR A 93 17.74 16.55 -1.93
N ASP A 94 16.71 15.86 -1.45
CA ASP A 94 16.49 15.51 -0.05
C ASP A 94 17.33 14.29 0.40
N SER A 95 18.14 13.73 -0.50
CA SER A 95 19.05 12.59 -0.26
C SER A 95 18.38 11.28 0.13
N ARG A 96 17.05 11.21 0.04
CA ARG A 96 16.23 10.02 0.31
C ARG A 96 16.36 8.94 -0.76
N ILE A 97 16.42 9.37 -2.02
CA ILE A 97 16.63 8.49 -3.17
C ILE A 97 18.05 8.67 -3.72
N ASN A 98 18.73 7.53 -3.89
CA ASN A 98 20.01 7.44 -4.59
C ASN A 98 20.06 6.11 -5.35
N CYS A 99 19.70 6.18 -6.63
CA CYS A 99 19.50 5.04 -7.52
C CYS A 99 20.80 4.35 -7.98
N ARG A 100 21.66 4.02 -7.00
CA ARG A 100 22.68 2.96 -7.02
C ARG A 100 22.47 1.96 -5.90
N SER A 101 21.76 2.36 -4.85
CA SER A 101 21.51 1.55 -3.65
C SER A 101 20.08 1.63 -3.15
N ASN A 102 19.40 2.78 -3.32
CA ASN A 102 18.00 2.97 -2.95
C ASN A 102 17.25 3.73 -4.05
N CYS A 103 16.26 3.09 -4.65
CA CYS A 103 15.49 3.65 -5.77
C CYS A 103 14.03 3.96 -5.41
N ASN A 104 13.64 3.82 -4.16
CA ASN A 104 12.29 4.13 -3.70
C ASN A 104 12.34 4.77 -2.31
N ASP A 105 11.39 5.64 -2.01
CA ASP A 105 11.18 6.18 -0.67
C ASP A 105 9.72 6.68 -0.57
N LEU A 106 9.23 6.86 0.65
CA LEU A 106 7.89 7.37 0.95
C LEU A 106 7.85 8.88 0.75
N TYR A 107 6.81 9.39 0.11
CA TYR A 107 6.59 10.82 -0.06
C TYR A 107 5.13 11.15 0.23
N ASP A 108 4.88 12.19 1.02
CA ASP A 108 3.50 12.68 1.18
C ASP A 108 2.97 13.17 -0.18
N GLU A 109 1.65 13.08 -0.37
CA GLU A 109 0.96 13.66 -1.53
C GLU A 109 1.40 15.13 -1.75
N ASP A 110 1.54 15.54 -3.01
CA ASP A 110 2.03 16.87 -3.43
C ASP A 110 3.48 17.22 -3.01
N THR A 111 4.27 16.27 -2.51
CA THR A 111 5.68 16.54 -2.21
C THR A 111 6.48 16.83 -3.50
N GLU A 112 6.94 18.07 -3.66
CA GLU A 112 7.85 18.42 -4.74
C GLU A 112 9.27 17.89 -4.49
N VAL A 113 9.68 16.91 -5.29
CA VAL A 113 11.03 16.33 -5.25
C VAL A 113 11.84 16.81 -6.44
N SER A 114 13.02 17.37 -6.20
CA SER A 114 13.98 17.70 -7.25
C SER A 114 14.99 16.58 -7.45
N TRP A 115 15.29 16.28 -8.71
CA TRP A 115 16.11 15.13 -9.10
C TRP A 115 17.37 15.57 -9.85
N THR A 116 18.47 14.88 -9.59
CA THR A 116 19.72 15.02 -10.33
C THR A 116 20.06 13.69 -10.97
N ALA A 117 20.12 13.66 -12.31
CA ALA A 117 20.57 12.50 -13.07
C ALA A 117 22.02 12.71 -13.53
N ILE A 118 22.89 11.73 -13.26
CA ILE A 118 24.30 11.71 -13.65
C ILE A 118 24.55 10.48 -14.49
N ALA A 119 24.94 10.66 -15.75
CA ALA A 119 25.35 9.55 -16.61
C ALA A 119 26.65 8.92 -16.10
N ASP A 120 26.77 7.60 -16.22
CA ASP A 120 28.05 6.93 -15.94
C ASP A 120 29.07 7.25 -17.04
N SER A 121 30.35 7.20 -16.67
CA SER A 121 31.48 7.49 -17.58
C SER A 121 31.71 6.43 -18.67
N GLY A 122 30.85 5.41 -18.76
CA GLY A 122 30.96 4.25 -19.64
C GLY A 122 30.57 4.47 -21.11
N GLY A 123 30.98 5.59 -21.71
CA GLY A 123 30.92 5.74 -23.16
C GLY A 123 32.01 4.89 -23.83
N SER A 124 31.63 3.78 -24.46
CA SER A 124 32.46 3.04 -25.42
C SER A 124 31.92 3.20 -26.83
#